data_AF-A0A9D6LMC6-F1
#
_entry.id   AF-A0A9D6LMC6-F1
#
_cell.length_a   1.000
_cell.length_b   1.000
_cell.length_c   1.000
_cell.angle_alpha   90.00
_cell.angle_beta   90.00
_cell.angle_gamma   90.00
#
_symmetry.space_group_name_H-M   'P 1'
#
loop_
_entity.id
_entity.type
_entity.pdbx_description
1 polymer ?
#
loop_
_entity_poly.entity_id
_entity_poly.type
_entity_poly.pdbx_seq_one_letter_code
_entity_poly.pdbx_strand_id
1 'polypeptide(L)'
;MYECRCVADGKKLAEMARPPLPDLTYRYRCRCGQDRTVPASVDPVTHRIIARDNCVCGRKVVEFLGHLVRIKCRACKAVQKF
;
A
#
# COMPACT_ATOMS: atom_id res chain seq x y z
N MET A 1 13.88 3.11 -4.34
CA MET A 1 12.85 4.00 -4.90
C MET A 1 12.00 3.23 -5.90
N TYR A 2 10.72 3.52 -6.03
CA TYR A 2 9.80 2.84 -6.95
C TYR A 2 9.35 3.80 -8.05
N GLU A 3 9.28 3.32 -9.29
CA GLU A 3 8.85 4.15 -10.42
C GLU A 3 7.38 3.91 -10.73
N CYS A 4 6.59 4.98 -10.76
CA CYS A 4 5.28 4.94 -11.39
C CYS A 4 5.47 5.16 -12.89
N ARG A 5 5.11 4.16 -13.69
CA ARG A 5 5.25 4.18 -15.15
C ARG A 5 3.90 4.01 -15.81
N CYS A 6 3.66 4.73 -16.89
CA CYS A 6 2.45 4.58 -17.68
C CYS A 6 2.29 3.13 -18.17
N VAL A 7 1.10 2.56 -17.98
CA VAL A 7 0.81 1.16 -18.37
C VAL A 7 0.75 0.94 -19.88
N ALA A 8 0.63 2.01 -20.68
CA ALA A 8 0.50 1.93 -22.14
C ALA A 8 1.85 2.07 -22.86
N ASP A 9 2.71 3.00 -22.42
CA ASP A 9 3.97 3.33 -23.11
C ASP A 9 5.22 3.24 -22.21
N GLY A 10 5.06 2.84 -20.94
CA GLY A 10 6.18 2.64 -20.02
C GLY A 10 6.90 3.91 -19.56
N LYS A 11 6.44 5.11 -19.98
CA LYS A 11 7.07 6.37 -19.61
C LYS A 11 6.92 6.63 -18.11
N LYS A 12 7.98 7.12 -17.48
CA LYS A 12 7.98 7.50 -16.06
C LYS A 12 7.04 8.67 -15.84
N LEU A 13 6.11 8.50 -14.91
CA LEU A 13 5.14 9.52 -14.49
C LEU A 13 5.57 10.19 -13.19
N ALA A 14 6.10 9.40 -12.25
CA ALA A 14 6.59 9.86 -10.97
C ALA A 14 7.58 8.87 -10.36
N GLU A 15 8.26 9.33 -9.32
CA GLU A 15 9.11 8.51 -8.47
C GLU A 15 8.56 8.52 -7.05
N MET A 16 8.44 7.33 -6.46
CA MET A 16 7.73 7.09 -5.21
C MET A 16 8.68 6.47 -4.19
N ALA A 17 8.64 6.95 -2.96
CA ALA A 17 9.45 6.40 -1.87
C ALA A 17 9.02 4.99 -1.45
N ARG A 18 7.84 4.53 -1.86
CA ARG A 18 7.21 3.27 -1.43
C ARG A 18 6.63 2.49 -2.63
N PRO A 19 6.42 1.17 -2.47
CA PRO A 19 5.85 0.35 -3.54
C PRO A 19 4.41 0.75 -3.87
N PRO A 20 3.89 0.31 -5.03
CA PRO A 20 2.47 0.35 -5.34
C PRO A 20 1.62 -0.30 -4.24
N LEU A 21 0.37 0.14 -4.10
CA LEU A 21 -0.53 -0.39 -3.07
C LEU A 21 -0.65 -1.94 -3.07
N PRO A 22 -0.76 -2.64 -4.23
CA PRO A 22 -0.85 -4.11 -4.25
C PRO A 22 0.37 -4.83 -3.66
N ASP A 23 1.55 -4.19 -3.72
CA ASP A 23 2.82 -4.77 -3.30
C ASP A 23 3.22 -4.31 -1.88
N LEU A 24 2.45 -3.39 -1.29
CA LEU A 24 2.73 -2.84 0.03
C LEU A 24 2.28 -3.80 1.12
N THR A 25 3.24 -4.21 1.96
CA THR A 25 2.99 -5.08 3.12
C THR A 25 3.52 -4.45 4.40
N TYR A 26 2.86 -4.75 5.52
CA TYR A 26 3.32 -4.37 6.85
C TYR A 26 3.83 -5.62 7.58
N ARG A 27 5.07 -5.55 8.07
CA ARG A 27 5.71 -6.62 8.82
C ARG A 27 5.88 -6.19 10.26
N TYR A 28 5.46 -7.03 11.19
CA TYR A 28 5.64 -6.79 12.61
C TYR A 28 5.75 -8.09 13.39
N ARG A 29 6.41 -8.04 14.54
CA ARG A 29 6.46 -9.15 15.49
C ARG A 29 5.36 -9.00 16.52
N CYS A 30 4.47 -9.97 16.60
CA CYS A 30 3.41 -9.98 17.60
C CYS A 30 3.98 -10.31 19.00
N ARG A 31 3.26 -9.92 20.06
CA ARG A 31 3.66 -10.20 21.45
C ARG A 31 3.67 -11.70 21.77
N CYS A 32 2.91 -12.51 21.04
CA CYS A 32 2.99 -13.98 21.13
C CYS A 32 4.25 -14.56 20.50
N GLY A 33 5.15 -13.74 19.95
CA GLY A 33 6.42 -14.15 19.36
C GLY A 33 6.38 -14.42 17.86
N GLN A 34 5.20 -14.54 17.25
CA GLN A 34 5.04 -14.77 15.80
C GLN A 34 5.35 -13.52 14.98
N ASP A 35 6.11 -13.70 13.90
CA ASP A 35 6.26 -12.69 12.86
C ASP A 35 5.05 -12.71 11.93
N ARG A 36 4.51 -11.53 11.64
CA ARG A 36 3.30 -11.33 10.84
C ARG A 36 3.65 -10.47 9.65
N THR A 37 3.17 -10.87 8.48
CA THR A 37 3.21 -10.07 7.26
C THR A 37 1.78 -9.93 6.78
N VAL A 38 1.30 -8.69 6.67
CA VAL A 38 -0.08 -8.41 6.25
C VAL A 38 -0.11 -7.45 5.06
N PRO A 39 -1.02 -7.67 4.10
CA PRO A 39 -1.20 -6.78 2.98
C PRO A 39 -1.78 -5.44 3.42
N ALA A 40 -1.37 -4.36 2.77
CA ALA A 40 -1.97 -3.06 2.93
C ALA A 40 -3.34 -3.01 2.21
N SER A 41 -4.25 -2.22 2.75
CA SER A 41 -5.57 -1.96 2.18
C SER A 41 -5.91 -0.48 2.33
N VAL A 42 -6.87 0.00 1.56
CA VAL A 42 -7.36 1.38 1.68
C VAL A 42 -8.61 1.38 2.56
N ASP A 43 -8.59 2.20 3.59
CA ASP A 43 -9.78 2.52 4.36
C ASP A 43 -10.74 3.34 3.47
N PRO A 44 -11.98 2.86 3.26
CA PRO A 44 -12.89 3.49 2.29
C PRO A 44 -13.43 4.85 2.77
N VAL A 45 -13.41 5.12 4.08
CA VAL A 45 -13.96 6.35 4.67
C VAL A 45 -12.88 7.43 4.73
N THR A 46 -11.70 7.08 5.21
CA THR A 46 -10.61 8.03 5.44
C THR A 46 -9.61 8.14 4.28
N HIS A 47 -9.71 7.24 3.30
CA HIS A 47 -8.76 7.10 2.18
C HIS A 47 -7.30 6.93 2.62
N ARG A 48 -7.10 6.41 3.83
CA ARG A 48 -5.80 6.06 4.39
C ARG A 48 -5.43 4.65 4.01
N ILE A 49 -4.15 4.42 3.80
CA ILE A 49 -3.60 3.08 3.63
C ILE A 49 -3.33 2.53 5.02
N ILE A 50 -3.85 1.34 5.28
CA ILE A 50 -3.80 0.70 6.57
C ILE A 50 -3.47 -0.79 6.42
N ALA A 51 -2.79 -1.33 7.42
CA ALA A 51 -2.67 -2.76 7.63
C ALA A 51 -3.65 -3.18 8.73
N ARG A 52 -4.47 -4.20 8.47
CA ARG A 52 -5.32 -4.83 9.48
C ARG A 52 -4.87 -6.27 9.66
N ASP A 53 -4.62 -6.66 10.90
CA ASP A 53 -4.33 -8.05 11.25
C ASP A 53 -5.14 -8.48 12.47
N ASN A 54 -5.45 -9.77 12.52
CA ASN A 54 -5.93 -10.44 13.71
C ASN A 54 -5.04 -11.65 13.95
N CYS A 55 -4.16 -11.53 14.94
CA CYS A 55 -3.28 -12.62 15.32
C CYS A 55 -4.06 -13.72 16.04
N VAL A 56 -3.61 -14.98 15.91
CA VAL A 56 -4.22 -16.16 16.55
C VAL A 56 -4.26 -16.02 18.07
N CYS A 57 -3.36 -15.22 18.68
CA CYS A 57 -3.38 -14.91 20.10
C CYS A 57 -4.48 -13.92 20.53
N GLY A 58 -5.39 -13.54 19.62
CA GLY A 58 -6.49 -12.61 19.86
C GLY A 58 -6.13 -11.12 19.73
N ARG A 59 -4.87 -10.80 19.41
CA ARG A 59 -4.44 -9.40 19.24
C ARG A 59 -4.86 -8.87 17.88
N LYS A 60 -5.64 -7.79 17.89
CA LYS A 60 -6.00 -7.02 16.71
C LYS A 60 -5.01 -5.87 16.50
N VAL A 61 -4.60 -5.66 15.26
CA VAL A 61 -3.72 -4.57 14.85
C VAL A 61 -4.39 -3.80 13.72
N VAL A 62 -4.38 -2.48 13.85
CA VAL A 62 -4.73 -1.55 12.78
C VAL A 62 -3.63 -0.51 12.73
N GLU A 63 -2.80 -0.56 11.70
CA GLU A 63 -1.64 0.31 11.55
C GLU A 63 -1.82 1.26 10.36
N PHE A 64 -1.46 2.53 10.53
CA PHE A 64 -1.45 3.51 9.46
C PHE A 64 -0.15 3.44 8.67
N LEU A 65 -0.24 3.27 7.35
CA LEU A 65 0.91 3.14 6.46
C LEU A 65 1.12 4.36 5.55
N GLY A 66 0.16 5.29 5.52
CA GLY A 66 0.23 6.51 4.71
C GLY A 66 -1.08 6.86 4.01
N HIS A 67 -1.02 7.84 3.12
CA HIS A 67 -2.16 8.27 2.31
C HIS A 67 -2.17 7.61 0.93
N LEU A 68 -3.36 7.32 0.42
CA LEU A 68 -3.53 6.85 -0.96
C LEU A 68 -3.17 7.97 -1.94
N VAL A 69 -2.19 7.71 -2.80
CA VAL A 69 -1.80 8.58 -3.90
C VAL A 69 -2.31 7.98 -5.20
N ARG A 70 -2.99 8.80 -6.00
CA ARG A 70 -3.50 8.40 -7.32
C ARG A 70 -2.76 9.17 -8.39
N ILE A 71 -2.05 8.47 -9.25
CA ILE A 71 -1.31 9.08 -10.35
C ILE A 71 -2.06 8.77 -11.65
N LYS A 72 -2.52 9.82 -12.33
CA LYS A 72 -3.22 9.72 -13.60
C LYS A 72 -2.28 10.05 -14.75
N CYS A 73 -2.15 9.13 -15.71
CA CYS A 73 -1.41 9.42 -16.94
C CYS A 73 -2.17 10.45 -17.79
N ARG A 74 -1.50 11.50 -18.28
CA ARG A 74 -2.13 12.51 -19.12
C ARG A 74 -2.51 11.98 -20.51
N ALA A 75 -1.75 11.02 -21.05
CA ALA A 75 -1.96 10.41 -22.36
C ALA A 75 -3.05 9.34 -22.32
N CYS A 76 -2.78 8.18 -21.70
CA CYS A 76 -3.72 7.05 -21.69
C CYS A 76 -4.83 7.14 -20.64
N LYS A 77 -4.83 8.18 -19.78
CA LYS A 77 -5.82 8.43 -18.72
C LYS A 77 -5.91 7.36 -17.62
N ALA A 78 -5.13 6.27 -17.70
CA ALA A 78 -5.06 5.24 -16.68
C ALA A 78 -4.63 5.82 -15.32
N VAL A 79 -5.21 5.28 -14.25
CA VAL A 79 -4.94 5.69 -12.87
C VAL A 79 -4.22 4.56 -12.14
N GLN A 80 -3.04 4.87 -11.62
CA GLN A 80 -2.28 3.96 -10.76
C GLN A 80 -2.41 4.39 -9.30
N LYS A 81 -2.53 3.39 -8.43
CA LYS A 81 -2.70 3.58 -6.98
C LYS A 81 -1.40 3.21 -6.29
N PHE A 82 -0.81 4.21 -5.64
CA PHE A 82 0.28 4.03 -4.71
C PHE A 82 -0.29 4.23 -3.33
#